data_AF-A0A966WYQ6-F1
#
_entry.id   AF-A0A966WYQ6-F1
#
_cell.length_a   1.000
_cell.length_b   1.000
_cell.length_c   1.000
_cell.angle_alpha   90.00
_cell.angle_beta   90.00
_cell.angle_gamma   90.00
#
_symmetry.space_group_name_H-M   'P 1'
#
loop_
_entity.id
_entity.type
_entity.pdbx_description
1 polymer ?
#
loop_
_entity_poly.entity_id
_entity_poly.type
_entity_poly.pdbx_seq_one_letter_code
_entity_poly.pdbx_strand_id
1 'polypeptide(L)'
;MLNITALSYLVSSVLFILALKGLSSPTTSRQGNTYGMIGMALAVVTTFLIPSFKPVYWLIGVAIVAGAIIGSIAAKRVQMTKMPELVALMHSFVGLSAVLIAIAAVFNPAQEHSGAQKIELFIGAFIGAITFTASIIAFGKLSGKVSGKPVSFSGQHLLNLIMAILMVAAGFAYFLTGSHAAFLVMCAIALVLGVTLIIPIGGADMPVVVSMLNSYSGWAAAGIGFTLNNPVLIIAGACVGSSGAILSYIMCKAMNRSIVAVLLGGFGAEAAAGGEDSGPKNYKTGSAEDAAFLMTNADTVIIVPGYGLAVARAQHALKELTEKLIHHGVTVKYA
;
A
#
# COMPACT_ATOMS: atom_id res chain seq x y z
N MET A 1 -32.31 -16.02 8.51
CA MET A 1 -31.48 -14.80 8.31
C MET A 1 -29.97 -15.09 8.36
N LEU A 2 -29.46 -15.88 9.30
CA LEU A 2 -28.03 -16.30 9.34
C LEU A 2 -27.51 -16.87 8.01
N ASN A 3 -28.27 -17.77 7.36
CA ASN A 3 -27.89 -18.33 6.06
C ASN A 3 -27.85 -17.30 4.93
N ILE A 4 -28.68 -16.25 5.00
CA ILE A 4 -28.70 -15.17 4.00
C ILE A 4 -27.47 -14.28 4.19
N THR A 5 -27.15 -13.89 5.42
CA THR A 5 -25.94 -13.10 5.73
C THR A 5 -24.68 -13.81 5.27
N ALA A 6 -24.53 -15.10 5.61
CA ALA A 6 -23.38 -15.90 5.19
C ALA A 6 -23.29 -16.02 3.66
N LEU A 7 -24.40 -16.25 2.97
CA LEU A 7 -24.44 -16.33 1.50
C LEU A 7 -24.10 -14.99 0.86
N SER A 8 -24.64 -13.87 1.35
CA SER A 8 -24.34 -12.54 0.84
C SER A 8 -22.87 -12.16 1.02
N TYR A 9 -22.27 -12.53 2.16
CA TYR A 9 -20.84 -12.39 2.39
C TYR A 9 -19.99 -13.28 1.48
N LEU A 10 -20.42 -14.52 1.21
CA LEU A 10 -19.76 -15.37 0.24
C LEU A 10 -19.80 -14.76 -1.16
N VAL A 11 -20.97 -14.28 -1.60
CA VAL A 11 -21.13 -13.61 -2.91
C VAL A 11 -20.25 -12.36 -2.99
N SER A 12 -20.21 -11.53 -1.95
CA SER A 12 -19.33 -10.36 -1.87
C SER A 12 -17.85 -10.75 -1.99
N SER A 13 -17.45 -11.83 -1.31
CA SER A 13 -16.08 -12.35 -1.36
C SER A 13 -15.69 -12.83 -2.76
N VAL A 14 -16.59 -13.54 -3.45
CA VAL A 14 -16.40 -13.95 -4.86
C VAL A 14 -16.26 -12.73 -5.76
N LEU A 15 -17.09 -11.69 -5.57
CA LEU A 15 -16.99 -10.45 -6.34
C LEU A 15 -15.65 -9.73 -6.13
N PHE A 16 -15.08 -9.74 -4.92
CA PHE A 16 -13.73 -9.19 -4.69
C PHE A 16 -12.65 -9.97 -5.44
N ILE A 17 -12.74 -11.31 -5.48
CA ILE A 17 -11.82 -12.14 -6.26
C ILE A 17 -11.95 -11.83 -7.75
N LEU A 18 -13.18 -11.73 -8.26
CA LEU A 18 -13.45 -11.37 -9.65
C LEU A 18 -13.01 -9.93 -9.98
N ALA A 19 -13.06 -9.02 -9.01
CA ALA A 19 -12.56 -7.67 -9.18
C ALA A 19 -11.06 -7.66 -9.44
N LEU A 20 -10.27 -8.34 -8.60
CA LEU A 20 -8.81 -8.46 -8.77
C LEU A 20 -8.45 -9.18 -10.07
N LYS A 21 -9.17 -10.25 -10.41
CA LYS A 21 -8.99 -10.95 -11.70
C LYS A 21 -9.32 -10.04 -12.89
N GLY A 22 -10.36 -9.23 -12.80
CA GLY A 22 -10.73 -8.30 -13.88
C GLY A 22 -9.71 -7.19 -14.06
N LEU A 23 -9.06 -6.74 -12.98
CA LEU A 23 -8.03 -5.70 -13.00
C LEU A 23 -6.69 -6.15 -13.62
N SER A 24 -6.46 -7.45 -13.82
CA SER A 24 -5.19 -7.95 -14.38
C SER A 24 -5.08 -7.82 -15.91
N SER A 25 -6.17 -7.47 -16.60
CA SER A 25 -6.17 -7.21 -18.04
C SER A 25 -6.79 -5.84 -18.36
N PRO A 26 -6.20 -5.05 -19.29
CA PRO A 26 -6.79 -3.80 -19.74
C PRO A 26 -8.22 -3.94 -20.26
N THR A 27 -8.53 -5.04 -20.95
CA THR A 27 -9.86 -5.28 -21.57
C THR A 27 -10.95 -5.53 -20.53
N THR A 28 -10.63 -6.17 -19.41
CA THR A 28 -11.59 -6.50 -18.34
C THR A 28 -11.53 -5.52 -17.15
N SER A 29 -10.58 -4.58 -17.15
CA SER A 29 -10.32 -3.65 -16.04
C SER A 29 -11.56 -2.93 -15.53
N ARG A 30 -12.41 -2.41 -16.44
CA ARG A 30 -13.66 -1.73 -16.10
C ARG A 30 -14.67 -2.66 -15.42
N GLN A 31 -14.80 -3.89 -15.94
CA GLN A 31 -15.69 -4.90 -15.38
C GLN A 31 -15.21 -5.34 -13.98
N GLY A 32 -13.90 -5.53 -13.81
CA GLY A 32 -13.31 -5.81 -12.50
C GLY A 32 -13.63 -4.73 -11.47
N ASN A 33 -13.49 -3.46 -11.84
CA ASN A 33 -13.86 -2.36 -10.95
C ASN A 33 -15.35 -2.38 -10.57
N THR A 34 -16.24 -2.70 -11.51
CA THR A 34 -17.69 -2.85 -11.23
C THR A 34 -17.97 -3.98 -10.26
N TYR A 35 -17.30 -5.13 -10.38
CA TYR A 35 -17.43 -6.21 -9.39
C TYR A 35 -17.00 -5.78 -7.99
N GLY A 36 -15.91 -5.00 -7.89
CA GLY A 36 -15.46 -4.45 -6.62
C GLY A 36 -16.50 -3.51 -5.97
N MET A 37 -17.12 -2.63 -6.76
CA MET A 37 -18.17 -1.72 -6.28
C MET A 37 -19.40 -2.48 -5.77
N ILE A 38 -19.89 -3.46 -6.54
CA ILE A 38 -21.05 -4.28 -6.16
C ILE A 38 -20.73 -5.13 -4.92
N GLY A 39 -19.54 -5.74 -4.88
CA GLY A 39 -19.08 -6.55 -3.75
C GLY A 39 -19.03 -5.75 -2.45
N MET A 40 -18.48 -4.53 -2.49
CA MET A 40 -18.43 -3.63 -1.34
C MET A 40 -19.83 -3.16 -0.90
N ALA A 41 -20.68 -2.75 -1.84
CA ALA A 41 -22.05 -2.35 -1.53
C ALA A 41 -22.83 -3.50 -0.86
N LEU A 42 -22.69 -4.71 -1.38
CA LEU A 42 -23.32 -5.91 -0.82
C LEU A 42 -22.81 -6.20 0.60
N ALA A 43 -21.51 -6.12 0.87
CA ALA A 43 -20.94 -6.35 2.20
C ALA A 43 -21.47 -5.34 3.23
N VAL A 44 -21.47 -4.06 2.89
CA VAL A 44 -21.96 -2.99 3.78
C VAL A 44 -23.44 -3.18 4.08
N VAL A 45 -24.28 -3.36 3.06
CA VAL A 45 -25.73 -3.58 3.24
C VAL A 45 -25.99 -4.83 4.08
N THR A 46 -25.28 -5.92 3.80
CA THR A 46 -25.43 -7.18 4.55
C THR A 46 -25.13 -6.99 6.04
N THR A 47 -24.13 -6.17 6.39
CA THR A 47 -23.77 -5.88 7.78
C THR A 47 -24.91 -5.18 8.53
N PHE A 48 -25.63 -4.25 7.88
CA PHE A 48 -26.78 -3.56 8.48
C PHE A 48 -28.02 -4.46 8.67
N LEU A 49 -28.09 -5.58 7.95
CA LEU A 49 -29.21 -6.53 8.00
C LEU A 49 -29.00 -7.66 9.01
N ILE A 50 -27.90 -7.66 9.76
CA ILE A 50 -27.62 -8.65 10.80
C ILE A 50 -28.63 -8.46 11.96
N PRO A 51 -29.51 -9.44 12.28
CA PRO A 51 -30.58 -9.23 13.25
C PRO A 51 -30.13 -8.99 14.70
N SER A 52 -28.97 -9.54 15.07
CA SER A 52 -28.34 -9.36 16.37
C SER A 52 -27.57 -8.03 16.48
N PHE A 53 -27.38 -7.32 15.37
CA PHE A 53 -26.71 -6.04 15.34
C PHE A 53 -27.73 -4.94 15.65
N LYS A 54 -27.52 -4.22 16.75
CA LYS A 54 -28.31 -3.03 17.11
C LYS A 54 -27.47 -1.76 16.90
N PRO A 55 -27.17 -1.39 15.64
CA PRO A 55 -26.32 -0.23 15.39
C PRO A 55 -27.03 1.07 15.75
N VAL A 56 -26.24 2.06 16.15
CA VAL A 56 -26.66 3.45 16.11
C VAL A 56 -26.59 3.90 14.65
N TYR A 57 -27.65 3.61 13.88
CA TYR A 57 -27.70 3.83 12.42
C TYR A 57 -27.27 5.25 12.02
N TRP A 58 -27.67 6.27 12.78
CA TRP A 58 -27.30 7.65 12.53
C TRP A 58 -25.78 7.88 12.61
N LEU A 59 -25.12 7.36 13.65
CA LEU A 59 -23.68 7.54 13.84
C LEU A 59 -22.88 6.88 12.71
N ILE A 60 -23.23 5.64 12.36
CA ILE A 60 -22.57 4.88 11.28
C ILE A 60 -22.85 5.55 9.93
N GLY A 61 -24.10 5.93 9.67
CA GLY A 61 -24.49 6.58 8.42
C GLY A 61 -23.77 7.91 8.20
N VAL A 62 -23.69 8.77 9.22
CA VAL A 62 -22.94 10.04 9.16
C VAL A 62 -21.45 9.77 8.89
N ALA A 63 -20.83 8.81 9.57
CA ALA A 63 -19.42 8.48 9.35
C ALA A 63 -19.14 7.97 7.92
N ILE A 64 -19.99 7.08 7.39
CA ILE A 64 -19.87 6.57 6.01
C ILE A 64 -20.02 7.72 5.00
N VAL A 65 -21.05 8.55 5.15
CA VAL A 65 -21.30 9.67 4.22
C VAL A 65 -20.17 10.69 4.27
N ALA A 66 -19.71 11.07 5.48
CA ALA A 66 -18.58 11.98 5.63
C ALA A 66 -17.30 11.43 4.99
N GLY A 67 -16.96 10.17 5.25
CA GLY A 67 -15.82 9.49 4.65
C GLY A 67 -15.92 9.41 3.11
N ALA A 68 -17.10 9.06 2.58
CA ALA A 68 -17.35 8.99 1.15
C ALA A 68 -17.20 10.35 0.45
N ILE A 69 -17.69 11.43 1.07
CA ILE A 69 -17.54 12.80 0.55
C ILE A 69 -16.07 13.21 0.52
N ILE A 70 -15.35 13.07 1.65
CA ILE A 70 -13.94 13.43 1.76
C ILE A 70 -13.10 12.63 0.75
N GLY A 71 -13.29 11.31 0.71
CA GLY A 71 -12.59 10.43 -0.22
C GLY A 71 -12.86 10.76 -1.68
N SER A 72 -14.13 11.03 -2.04
CA SER A 72 -14.51 11.39 -3.41
C SER A 72 -13.91 12.73 -3.86
N ILE A 73 -13.87 13.72 -2.96
CA ILE A 73 -13.26 15.02 -3.25
C ILE A 73 -11.75 14.86 -3.43
N ALA A 74 -11.07 14.12 -2.54
CA ALA A 74 -9.64 13.88 -2.63
C ALA A 74 -9.27 13.14 -3.93
N ALA A 75 -9.99 12.07 -4.27
CA ALA A 75 -9.75 11.26 -5.46
C ALA A 75 -9.99 12.03 -6.78
N LYS A 76 -10.97 12.96 -6.81
CA LYS A 76 -11.24 13.79 -8.01
C LYS A 76 -10.25 14.94 -8.19
N ARG A 77 -9.61 15.42 -7.13
CA ARG A 77 -8.72 16.59 -7.17
C ARG A 77 -7.24 16.24 -7.30
N VAL A 78 -6.84 15.01 -6.99
CA VAL A 78 -5.43 14.60 -7.07
C VAL A 78 -4.96 14.55 -8.53
N GLN A 79 -3.73 14.98 -8.78
CA GLN A 79 -3.10 14.86 -10.09
C GLN A 79 -2.54 13.44 -10.27
N MET A 80 -2.54 12.90 -11.50
CA MET A 80 -2.04 11.54 -11.76
C MET A 80 -0.58 11.33 -11.34
N THR A 81 0.25 12.37 -11.39
CA THR A 81 1.65 12.33 -10.92
C THR A 81 1.77 12.20 -9.39
N LYS A 82 0.70 12.52 -8.65
CA LYS A 82 0.60 12.43 -7.19
C LYS A 82 -0.22 11.22 -6.72
N MET A 83 -0.54 10.29 -7.62
CA MET A 83 -1.24 9.06 -7.23
C MET A 83 -0.45 8.22 -6.21
N PRO A 84 0.89 8.06 -6.31
CA PRO A 84 1.64 7.27 -5.33
C PRO A 84 1.51 7.78 -3.88
N GLU A 85 1.57 9.09 -3.66
CA GLU A 85 1.40 9.67 -2.32
C GLU A 85 -0.02 9.48 -1.79
N LEU A 86 -1.05 9.64 -2.64
CA LEU A 86 -2.43 9.43 -2.22
C LEU A 86 -2.67 7.96 -1.83
N VAL A 87 -2.14 7.01 -2.61
CA VAL A 87 -2.24 5.57 -2.30
C VAL A 87 -1.57 5.26 -0.96
N ALA A 88 -0.37 5.80 -0.71
CA ALA A 88 0.28 5.69 0.59
C ALA A 88 -0.63 6.21 1.72
N LEU A 89 -1.21 7.41 1.55
CA LEU A 89 -2.12 7.98 2.54
C LEU A 89 -3.37 7.11 2.76
N MET A 90 -3.95 6.50 1.71
CA MET A 90 -5.11 5.62 1.85
C MET A 90 -4.81 4.37 2.70
N HIS A 91 -3.63 3.76 2.56
CA HIS A 91 -3.23 2.63 3.41
C HIS A 91 -3.09 3.02 4.88
N SER A 92 -2.76 4.29 5.17
CA SER A 92 -2.75 4.77 6.55
C SER A 92 -4.14 4.65 7.20
N PHE A 93 -5.21 5.03 6.49
CA PHE A 93 -6.57 4.92 7.00
C PHE A 93 -7.03 3.47 7.20
N VAL A 94 -6.58 2.54 6.35
CA VAL A 94 -6.85 1.10 6.54
C VAL A 94 -6.17 0.60 7.81
N GLY A 95 -4.88 0.93 7.99
CA GLY A 95 -4.13 0.54 9.19
C GLY A 95 -4.73 1.12 10.47
N LEU A 96 -5.10 2.41 10.46
CA LEU A 96 -5.76 3.06 11.60
C LEU A 96 -7.10 2.42 11.90
N SER A 97 -7.90 2.09 10.88
CA SER A 97 -9.18 1.40 11.06
C SER A 97 -9.00 0.05 11.73
N ALA A 98 -7.99 -0.74 11.33
CA ALA A 98 -7.68 -2.02 11.98
C ALA A 98 -7.34 -1.86 13.47
N VAL A 99 -6.52 -0.85 13.81
CA VAL A 99 -6.18 -0.53 15.21
C VAL A 99 -7.42 -0.11 16.00
N LEU A 100 -8.25 0.77 15.45
CA LEU A 100 -9.48 1.24 16.11
C LEU A 100 -10.50 0.12 16.30
N ILE A 101 -10.65 -0.78 15.33
CA ILE A 101 -11.51 -1.97 15.46
C ILE A 101 -10.96 -2.89 16.55
N ALA A 102 -9.64 -3.12 16.59
CA ALA A 102 -9.03 -3.97 17.62
C ALA A 102 -9.20 -3.36 19.02
N ILE A 103 -8.97 -2.06 19.19
CA ILE A 103 -9.24 -1.34 20.44
C ILE A 103 -10.72 -1.48 20.83
N ALA A 104 -11.64 -1.25 19.89
CA ALA A 104 -13.07 -1.39 20.15
C ALA A 104 -13.45 -2.81 20.58
N ALA A 105 -12.84 -3.84 19.99
CA ALA A 105 -13.07 -5.23 20.37
C ALA A 105 -12.51 -5.56 21.77
N VAL A 106 -11.28 -5.12 22.09
CA VAL A 106 -10.64 -5.35 23.40
C VAL A 106 -11.39 -4.63 24.52
N PHE A 107 -11.85 -3.40 24.29
CA PHE A 107 -12.55 -2.59 25.29
C PHE A 107 -14.05 -2.86 25.36
N ASN A 108 -14.58 -3.81 24.58
CA ASN A 108 -15.99 -4.16 24.64
C ASN A 108 -16.23 -5.16 25.79
N PRO A 109 -16.85 -4.74 26.92
CA PRO A 109 -17.06 -5.62 28.07
C PRO A 109 -18.06 -6.75 27.79
N ALA A 110 -18.83 -6.66 26.70
CA ALA A 110 -19.81 -7.68 26.32
C ALA A 110 -19.20 -8.80 25.45
N GLN A 111 -17.91 -8.72 25.11
CA GLN A 111 -17.22 -9.75 24.31
C GLN A 111 -16.05 -10.33 25.08
N GLU A 112 -16.12 -11.63 25.35
CA GLU A 112 -14.95 -12.39 25.76
C GLU A 112 -14.24 -12.95 24.53
N HIS A 113 -12.93 -12.75 24.48
CA HIS A 113 -12.09 -13.23 23.39
C HIS A 113 -11.44 -14.56 23.77
N SER A 114 -11.64 -15.57 22.94
CA SER A 114 -10.89 -16.82 23.03
C SER A 114 -9.38 -16.58 22.89
N GLY A 115 -8.55 -17.57 23.28
CA GLY A 115 -7.11 -17.49 23.09
C GLY A 115 -6.71 -17.22 21.62
N ALA A 116 -7.39 -17.86 20.67
CA ALA A 116 -7.19 -17.60 19.24
C ALA A 116 -7.52 -16.16 18.86
N GLN A 117 -8.68 -15.64 19.29
CA GLN A 117 -9.07 -14.24 19.01
C GLN A 117 -8.13 -13.22 19.62
N LYS A 118 -7.56 -13.49 20.81
CA LYS A 118 -6.52 -12.63 21.40
C LYS A 118 -5.27 -12.56 20.53
N ILE A 119 -4.85 -13.67 19.94
CA ILE A 119 -3.72 -13.73 19.00
C ILE A 119 -4.06 -12.99 17.70
N GLU A 120 -5.27 -13.18 17.17
CA GLU A 120 -5.74 -12.49 15.97
C GLU A 120 -5.82 -10.97 16.17
N LEU A 121 -6.34 -10.52 17.32
CA LEU A 121 -6.35 -9.11 17.72
C LEU A 121 -4.95 -8.54 17.86
N PHE A 122 -4.04 -9.30 18.49
CA PHE A 122 -2.63 -8.95 18.59
C PHE A 122 -2.04 -8.71 17.19
N ILE A 123 -2.16 -9.68 16.27
CA ILE A 123 -1.59 -9.61 14.92
C ILE A 123 -2.23 -8.49 14.09
N GLY A 124 -3.55 -8.42 14.06
CA GLY A 124 -4.28 -7.41 13.29
C GLY A 124 -3.96 -5.98 13.74
N ALA A 125 -3.89 -5.75 15.05
CA ALA A 125 -3.64 -4.43 15.62
C ALA A 125 -2.21 -3.95 15.35
N PHE A 126 -1.18 -4.76 15.62
CA PHE A 126 0.20 -4.29 15.45
C PHE A 126 0.54 -4.08 13.96
N ILE A 127 0.09 -4.98 13.06
CA ILE A 127 0.29 -4.80 11.62
C ILE A 127 -0.42 -3.51 11.16
N GLY A 128 -1.65 -3.27 11.63
CA GLY A 128 -2.38 -2.03 11.36
C GLY A 128 -1.66 -0.78 11.85
N ALA A 129 -1.10 -0.80 13.06
CA ALA A 129 -0.38 0.31 13.66
C ALA A 129 0.93 0.64 12.93
N ILE A 130 1.72 -0.38 12.57
CA ILE A 130 2.90 -0.23 11.73
C ILE A 130 2.48 0.36 10.38
N THR A 131 1.44 -0.21 9.75
CA THR A 131 0.94 0.26 8.44
C THR A 131 0.53 1.71 8.48
N PHE A 132 -0.18 2.15 9.53
CA PHE A 132 -0.64 3.53 9.69
C PHE A 132 0.52 4.52 9.66
N THR A 133 1.48 4.36 10.56
CA THR A 133 2.58 5.31 10.72
C THR A 133 3.60 5.22 9.58
N ALA A 134 3.91 4.01 9.13
CA ALA A 134 4.76 3.78 7.96
C ALA A 134 4.20 4.47 6.71
N SER A 135 2.88 4.37 6.50
CA SER A 135 2.19 5.00 5.38
C SER A 135 2.19 6.52 5.45
N ILE A 136 2.09 7.10 6.65
CA ILE A 136 2.21 8.56 6.86
C ILE A 136 3.61 9.05 6.48
N ILE A 137 4.66 8.33 6.90
CA ILE A 137 6.04 8.70 6.53
C ILE A 137 6.26 8.53 5.03
N ALA A 138 5.78 7.45 4.42
CA ALA A 138 5.86 7.24 2.98
C ALA A 138 5.15 8.36 2.19
N PHE A 139 3.94 8.75 2.62
CA PHE A 139 3.23 9.92 2.09
C PHE A 139 4.06 11.20 2.24
N GLY A 140 4.63 11.44 3.41
CA GLY A 140 5.48 12.60 3.68
C GLY A 140 6.69 12.68 2.74
N LYS A 141 7.36 11.55 2.49
CA LYS A 141 8.51 11.47 1.59
C LYS A 141 8.13 11.66 0.12
N LEU A 142 7.05 11.02 -0.33
CA LEU A 142 6.56 11.15 -1.72
C LEU A 142 6.02 12.55 -2.03
N SER A 143 5.42 13.22 -1.05
CA SER A 143 4.92 14.59 -1.18
C SER A 143 5.97 15.69 -0.98
N GLY A 144 7.21 15.31 -0.65
CA GLY A 144 8.30 16.25 -0.37
C GLY A 144 8.16 17.00 0.97
N LYS A 145 7.18 16.67 1.80
CA LYS A 145 7.01 17.24 3.15
C LYS A 145 8.05 16.70 4.14
N VAL A 146 8.56 15.50 3.88
CA VAL A 146 9.66 14.86 4.61
C VAL A 146 10.79 14.62 3.61
N SER A 147 12.04 14.79 4.05
CA SER A 147 13.20 14.53 3.19
C SER A 147 13.17 13.13 2.59
N GLY A 148 13.34 13.04 1.27
CA GLY A 148 13.47 11.77 0.56
C GLY A 148 14.84 11.10 0.75
N LYS A 149 15.80 11.77 1.39
CA LYS A 149 17.10 11.16 1.70
C LYS A 149 16.93 10.11 2.81
N PRO A 150 17.56 8.93 2.70
CA PRO A 150 17.72 8.00 3.82
C PRO A 150 18.27 8.74 5.04
N VAL A 151 17.56 8.66 6.17
CA VAL A 151 18.07 9.15 7.46
C VAL A 151 18.29 7.93 8.33
N SER A 152 19.53 7.65 8.68
CA SER A 152 19.88 6.61 9.65
C SER A 152 20.62 7.22 10.83
N PHE A 153 20.48 6.60 12.00
CA PHE A 153 21.23 6.97 13.19
C PHE A 153 21.93 5.75 13.78
N SER A 154 23.02 5.99 14.52
CA SER A 154 23.80 4.92 15.15
C SER A 154 22.93 4.11 16.12
N GLY A 155 22.92 2.78 15.98
CA GLY A 155 22.13 1.88 16.81
C GLY A 155 20.64 1.73 16.41
N GLN A 156 20.21 2.29 15.28
CA GLN A 156 18.80 2.19 14.85
C GLN A 156 18.29 0.75 14.70
N HIS A 157 19.09 -0.17 14.14
CA HIS A 157 18.70 -1.58 14.03
C HIS A 157 18.52 -2.24 15.39
N LEU A 158 19.39 -1.91 16.35
CA LEU A 158 19.27 -2.40 17.73
C LEU A 158 18.01 -1.83 18.39
N LEU A 159 17.73 -0.53 18.22
CA LEU A 159 16.51 0.08 18.73
C LEU A 159 15.26 -0.59 18.14
N ASN A 160 15.23 -0.80 16.82
CA ASN A 160 14.11 -1.46 16.14
C ASN A 160 13.92 -2.90 16.64
N LEU A 161 15.01 -3.63 16.86
CA LEU A 161 14.97 -4.98 17.43
C LEU A 161 14.41 -4.97 18.85
N ILE A 162 14.90 -4.08 19.72
CA ILE A 162 14.42 -3.94 21.09
C ILE A 162 12.93 -3.60 21.11
N MET A 163 12.49 -2.64 20.29
CA MET A 163 11.07 -2.29 20.17
C MET A 163 10.24 -3.48 19.68
N ALA A 164 10.70 -4.23 18.69
CA ALA A 164 10.00 -5.42 18.22
C ALA A 164 9.85 -6.48 19.31
N ILE A 165 10.91 -6.74 20.09
CA ILE A 165 10.86 -7.69 21.22
C ILE A 165 9.89 -7.21 22.30
N LEU A 166 9.96 -5.93 22.68
CA LEU A 166 9.06 -5.36 23.69
C LEU A 166 7.60 -5.35 23.23
N MET A 167 7.34 -5.10 21.95
CA MET A 167 6.01 -5.18 21.34
C MET A 167 5.44 -6.61 21.45
N VAL A 168 6.24 -7.62 21.09
CA VAL A 168 5.83 -9.03 21.19
C VAL A 168 5.63 -9.43 22.66
N ALA A 169 6.51 -9.00 23.57
CA ALA A 169 6.37 -9.26 25.00
C ALA A 169 5.09 -8.62 25.58
N ALA A 170 4.75 -7.39 25.19
CA ALA A 170 3.51 -6.73 25.59
C ALA A 170 2.27 -7.45 25.03
N GLY A 171 2.34 -7.92 23.77
CA GLY A 171 1.30 -8.76 23.18
C GLY A 171 1.09 -10.09 23.90
N PHE A 172 2.19 -10.75 24.27
CA PHE A 172 2.16 -11.98 25.06
C PHE A 172 1.60 -11.74 26.48
N ALA A 173 1.97 -10.62 27.11
CA ALA A 173 1.38 -10.22 28.39
C ALA A 173 -0.13 -9.99 28.28
N TYR A 174 -0.60 -9.34 27.21
CA TYR A 174 -2.04 -9.21 26.93
C TYR A 174 -2.70 -10.58 26.74
N PHE A 175 -2.09 -11.49 26.00
CA PHE A 175 -2.62 -12.84 25.79
C PHE A 175 -2.87 -13.58 27.10
N LEU A 176 -1.89 -13.58 28.02
CA LEU A 176 -1.97 -14.26 29.31
C LEU A 176 -2.91 -13.59 30.30
N THR A 177 -2.84 -12.26 30.41
CA THR A 177 -3.50 -11.51 31.50
C THR A 177 -4.81 -10.86 31.09
N GLY A 178 -5.07 -10.70 29.79
CA GLY A 178 -6.16 -9.85 29.28
C GLY A 178 -5.94 -8.36 29.55
N SER A 179 -4.75 -7.93 29.99
CA SER A 179 -4.50 -6.54 30.38
C SER A 179 -4.65 -5.58 29.19
N HIS A 180 -5.63 -4.68 29.29
CA HIS A 180 -5.85 -3.62 28.29
C HIS A 180 -4.63 -2.69 28.20
N ALA A 181 -3.93 -2.46 29.31
CA ALA A 181 -2.72 -1.65 29.32
C ALA A 181 -1.60 -2.30 28.51
N ALA A 182 -1.40 -3.62 28.63
CA ALA A 182 -0.43 -4.35 27.83
C ALA A 182 -0.74 -4.27 26.33
N PHE A 183 -2.02 -4.38 25.96
CA PHE A 183 -2.47 -4.19 24.58
C PHE A 183 -2.20 -2.77 24.04
N LEU A 184 -2.50 -1.74 24.83
CA LEU A 184 -2.23 -0.36 24.42
C LEU A 184 -0.74 -0.05 24.30
N VAL A 185 0.09 -0.57 25.21
CA VAL A 185 1.56 -0.44 25.14
C VAL A 185 2.09 -1.10 23.86
N MET A 186 1.62 -2.29 23.53
CA MET A 186 1.96 -2.94 22.27
C MET A 186 1.61 -2.06 21.07
N CYS A 187 0.38 -1.54 21.00
CA CYS A 187 -0.04 -0.64 19.92
C CYS A 187 0.85 0.61 19.84
N ALA A 188 1.18 1.22 20.98
CA ALA A 188 2.04 2.39 21.04
C ALA A 188 3.45 2.10 20.50
N ILE A 189 4.04 0.96 20.87
CA ILE A 189 5.33 0.53 20.33
C ILE A 189 5.24 0.28 18.83
N ALA A 190 4.18 -0.38 18.35
CA ALA A 190 3.97 -0.65 16.93
C ALA A 190 3.85 0.64 16.08
N LEU A 191 3.20 1.68 16.63
CA LEU A 191 3.13 3.00 16.00
C LEU A 191 4.53 3.63 15.87
N VAL A 192 5.35 3.57 16.92
CA VAL A 192 6.72 4.11 16.86
C VAL A 192 7.59 3.30 15.89
N LEU A 193 7.47 1.97 15.94
CA LEU A 193 8.22 1.05 15.08
C LEU A 193 7.93 1.29 13.60
N GLY A 194 6.68 1.56 13.22
CA GLY A 194 6.34 1.88 11.83
C GLY A 194 7.04 3.15 11.32
N VAL A 195 7.26 4.15 12.18
CA VAL A 195 8.06 5.33 11.85
C VAL A 195 9.53 4.96 11.65
N THR A 196 10.13 4.28 12.62
CA THR A 196 11.58 3.99 12.60
C THR A 196 12.00 2.96 11.56
N LEU A 197 11.07 2.14 11.04
CA LEU A 197 11.30 1.23 9.92
C LEU A 197 11.33 1.94 8.56
N ILE A 198 10.56 3.01 8.36
CA ILE A 198 10.46 3.68 7.04
C ILE A 198 11.40 4.89 6.89
N ILE A 199 11.78 5.55 7.98
CA ILE A 199 12.75 6.66 7.97
C ILE A 199 14.08 6.34 7.23
N PRO A 200 14.70 5.14 7.36
CA PRO A 200 15.97 4.86 6.67
C PRO A 200 15.80 4.53 5.19
N ILE A 201 14.58 4.32 4.69
CA ILE A 201 14.36 3.94 3.29
C ILE A 201 14.38 5.19 2.39
N GLY A 202 15.08 5.14 1.26
CA GLY A 202 15.18 6.28 0.34
C GLY A 202 13.90 6.55 -0.46
N GLY A 203 13.72 7.79 -0.90
CA GLY A 203 12.59 8.24 -1.73
C GLY A 203 12.41 7.42 -3.02
N ALA A 204 13.51 7.00 -3.63
CA ALA A 204 13.51 6.18 -4.84
C ALA A 204 12.89 4.79 -4.62
N ASP A 205 12.97 4.26 -3.40
CA ASP A 205 12.44 2.94 -3.03
C ASP A 205 11.03 3.01 -2.45
N MET A 206 10.48 4.22 -2.25
CA MET A 206 9.16 4.42 -1.69
C MET A 206 8.04 3.70 -2.45
N PRO A 207 8.05 3.57 -3.79
CA PRO A 207 7.02 2.79 -4.48
C PRO A 207 6.94 1.33 -4.00
N VAL A 208 8.09 0.69 -3.73
CA VAL A 208 8.14 -0.68 -3.18
C VAL A 208 7.58 -0.69 -1.75
N VAL A 209 7.94 0.30 -0.94
CA VAL A 209 7.42 0.45 0.43
C VAL A 209 5.89 0.58 0.41
N VAL A 210 5.33 1.41 -0.47
CA VAL A 210 3.88 1.59 -0.58
C VAL A 210 3.19 0.27 -0.96
N SER A 211 3.76 -0.51 -1.88
CA SER A 211 3.26 -1.84 -2.22
C SER A 211 3.35 -2.84 -1.06
N MET A 212 4.41 -2.77 -0.26
CA MET A 212 4.54 -3.60 0.96
C MET A 212 3.51 -3.21 2.02
N LEU A 213 3.25 -1.91 2.19
CA LEU A 213 2.23 -1.41 3.11
C LEU A 213 0.82 -1.75 2.64
N ASN A 214 0.58 -1.84 1.33
CA ASN A 214 -0.65 -2.43 0.79
C ASN A 214 -0.82 -3.88 1.25
N SER A 215 0.24 -4.69 1.17
CA SER A 215 0.22 -6.07 1.69
C SER A 215 -0.13 -6.11 3.19
N TYR A 216 0.55 -5.31 4.00
CA TYR A 216 0.30 -5.24 5.45
C TYR A 216 -1.13 -4.81 5.76
N SER A 217 -1.68 -3.86 5.01
CA SER A 217 -3.07 -3.44 5.18
C SER A 217 -4.07 -4.59 4.92
N GLY A 218 -3.78 -5.45 3.95
CA GLY A 218 -4.57 -6.66 3.68
C GLY A 218 -4.47 -7.70 4.80
N TRP A 219 -3.27 -7.98 5.30
CA TRP A 219 -3.07 -8.93 6.41
C TRP A 219 -3.66 -8.41 7.72
N ALA A 220 -3.59 -7.11 8.00
CA ALA A 220 -4.27 -6.49 9.13
C ALA A 220 -5.79 -6.68 9.04
N ALA A 221 -6.39 -6.41 7.87
CA ALA A 221 -7.80 -6.62 7.64
C ALA A 221 -8.22 -8.10 7.79
N ALA A 222 -7.40 -9.04 7.31
CA ALA A 222 -7.65 -10.47 7.49
C ALA A 222 -7.58 -10.88 8.96
N GLY A 223 -6.59 -10.38 9.72
CA GLY A 223 -6.47 -10.65 11.15
C GLY A 223 -7.70 -10.16 11.94
N ILE A 224 -8.15 -8.94 11.68
CA ILE A 224 -9.42 -8.43 12.24
C ILE A 224 -10.62 -9.25 11.77
N GLY A 225 -10.61 -9.72 10.52
CA GLY A 225 -11.63 -10.59 9.97
C GLY A 225 -11.78 -11.90 10.74
N PHE A 226 -10.67 -12.54 11.11
CA PHE A 226 -10.68 -13.73 11.95
C PHE A 226 -11.28 -13.46 13.32
N THR A 227 -10.86 -12.37 13.99
CA THR A 227 -11.39 -11.99 15.31
C THR A 227 -12.91 -11.85 15.29
N LEU A 228 -13.42 -11.21 14.25
CA LEU A 228 -14.85 -10.94 14.09
C LEU A 228 -15.62 -12.09 13.44
N ASN A 229 -14.95 -13.21 13.11
CA ASN A 229 -15.52 -14.30 12.31
C ASN A 229 -16.23 -13.80 11.02
N ASN A 230 -15.62 -12.82 10.34
CA ASN A 230 -16.18 -12.20 9.15
C ASN A 230 -15.46 -12.69 7.88
N PRO A 231 -16.08 -13.58 7.08
CA PRO A 231 -15.43 -14.17 5.91
C PRO A 231 -15.09 -13.14 4.82
N VAL A 232 -15.83 -12.02 4.70
CA VAL A 232 -15.50 -10.98 3.72
C VAL A 232 -14.17 -10.33 4.05
N LEU A 233 -13.96 -9.95 5.32
CA LEU A 233 -12.70 -9.34 5.76
C LEU A 233 -11.52 -10.31 5.63
N ILE A 234 -11.74 -11.59 5.95
CA ILE A 234 -10.72 -12.63 5.80
C ILE A 234 -10.32 -12.79 4.34
N ILE A 235 -11.29 -13.00 3.44
CA ILE A 235 -11.03 -13.30 2.03
C ILE A 235 -10.49 -12.06 1.32
N ALA A 236 -11.15 -10.90 1.46
CA ALA A 236 -10.68 -9.66 0.84
C ALA A 236 -9.30 -9.26 1.37
N GLY A 237 -9.08 -9.36 2.68
CA GLY A 237 -7.80 -9.08 3.31
C GLY A 237 -6.68 -9.99 2.80
N ALA A 238 -6.91 -11.31 2.72
CA ALA A 238 -5.93 -12.26 2.20
C ALA A 238 -5.61 -12.02 0.71
N CYS A 239 -6.63 -11.70 -0.10
CA CYS A 239 -6.43 -11.38 -1.51
C CYS A 239 -5.60 -10.09 -1.69
N VAL A 240 -5.90 -9.03 -0.93
CA VAL A 240 -5.11 -7.79 -0.97
C VAL A 240 -3.70 -8.03 -0.45
N GLY A 241 -3.55 -8.72 0.68
CA GLY A 241 -2.27 -9.05 1.31
C GLY A 241 -1.32 -9.81 0.39
N SER A 242 -1.81 -10.91 -0.19
CA SER A 242 -1.05 -11.71 -1.17
C SER A 242 -0.69 -10.90 -2.42
N SER A 243 -1.64 -10.14 -2.98
CA SER A 243 -1.39 -9.32 -4.17
C SER A 243 -0.30 -8.26 -3.94
N GLY A 244 -0.32 -7.58 -2.78
CA GLY A 244 0.69 -6.60 -2.41
C GLY A 244 2.06 -7.22 -2.21
N ALA A 245 2.13 -8.42 -1.61
CA ALA A 245 3.41 -9.13 -1.44
C ALA A 245 4.02 -9.52 -2.79
N ILE A 246 3.21 -10.06 -3.70
CA ILE A 246 3.63 -10.45 -5.06
C ILE A 246 4.08 -9.21 -5.85
N LEU A 247 3.31 -8.13 -5.81
CA LEU A 247 3.65 -6.88 -6.49
C LEU A 247 4.97 -6.32 -5.98
N SER A 248 5.17 -6.31 -4.66
CA SER A 248 6.42 -5.83 -4.05
C SER A 248 7.63 -6.64 -4.48
N TYR A 249 7.48 -7.96 -4.58
CA TYR A 249 8.52 -8.84 -5.11
C TYR A 249 8.84 -8.55 -6.58
N ILE A 250 7.82 -8.40 -7.43
CA ILE A 250 8.00 -8.09 -8.85
C ILE A 250 8.69 -6.73 -9.03
N MET A 251 8.29 -5.72 -8.24
CA MET A 251 8.91 -4.39 -8.27
C MET A 251 10.38 -4.44 -7.85
N CYS A 252 10.71 -5.14 -6.76
CA CYS A 252 12.10 -5.36 -6.33
C CYS A 252 12.94 -6.03 -7.43
N LYS A 253 12.40 -7.09 -8.05
CA LYS A 253 13.07 -7.80 -9.15
C LYS A 253 13.27 -6.91 -10.37
N ALA A 254 12.27 -6.11 -10.74
CA ALA A 254 12.38 -5.15 -11.84
C ALA A 254 13.42 -4.05 -11.57
N MET A 255 13.65 -3.70 -10.31
CA MET A 255 14.68 -2.76 -9.87
C MET A 255 16.06 -3.43 -9.65
N ASN A 256 16.19 -4.72 -9.92
CA ASN A 256 17.39 -5.53 -9.63
C ASN A 256 17.91 -5.37 -8.19
N ARG A 257 16.99 -5.27 -7.22
CA ARG A 257 17.30 -5.15 -5.79
C ARG A 257 16.55 -6.21 -4.99
N SER A 258 17.17 -6.76 -3.95
CA SER A 258 16.50 -7.71 -3.07
C SER A 258 15.51 -6.98 -2.16
N ILE A 259 14.39 -7.63 -1.84
CA ILE A 259 13.37 -7.09 -0.93
C ILE A 259 13.95 -6.81 0.47
N VAL A 260 14.91 -7.62 0.90
CA VAL A 260 15.62 -7.47 2.18
C VAL A 260 16.47 -6.20 2.16
N ALA A 261 17.19 -5.92 1.06
CA ALA A 261 18.02 -4.72 0.94
C ALA A 261 17.18 -3.43 0.92
N VAL A 262 15.97 -3.48 0.37
CA VAL A 262 15.02 -2.36 0.40
C VAL A 262 14.48 -2.13 1.83
N LEU A 263 14.04 -3.20 2.51
CA LEU A 263 13.44 -3.10 3.85
C LEU A 263 14.44 -2.74 4.95
N LEU A 264 15.68 -3.21 4.85
CA LEU A 264 16.74 -2.88 5.81
C LEU A 264 17.43 -1.55 5.52
N GLY A 265 16.97 -0.77 4.52
CA GLY A 265 17.46 0.57 4.26
C GLY A 265 18.92 0.62 3.80
N GLY A 266 19.32 -0.28 2.89
CA GLY A 266 20.67 -0.29 2.32
C GLY A 266 21.61 -1.37 2.87
N PHE A 267 21.13 -2.24 3.75
CA PHE A 267 21.87 -3.45 4.13
C PHE A 267 21.97 -4.39 2.91
N GLY A 268 23.19 -4.56 2.36
CA GLY A 268 23.41 -5.45 1.22
C GLY A 268 23.33 -4.79 -0.15
N ALA A 269 23.38 -3.46 -0.25
CA ALA A 269 24.23 -2.94 -1.33
C ALA A 269 25.65 -3.34 -0.93
N GLU A 270 26.07 -4.55 -1.33
CA GLU A 270 27.50 -4.79 -1.51
C GLU A 270 27.97 -3.58 -2.28
N ALA A 271 28.79 -2.74 -1.65
CA ALA A 271 29.60 -1.83 -2.40
C ALA A 271 30.27 -2.73 -3.42
N ALA A 272 29.82 -2.69 -4.68
CA ALA A 272 30.55 -3.31 -5.74
C ALA A 272 31.96 -2.78 -5.54
N ALA A 273 32.90 -3.68 -5.28
CA ALA A 273 34.30 -3.35 -5.08
C ALA A 273 34.94 -2.92 -6.42
N GLY A 274 34.22 -2.12 -7.22
CA GLY A 274 34.75 -1.30 -8.28
C GLY A 274 34.94 0.07 -7.68
N GLY A 275 36.19 0.50 -7.58
CA GLY A 275 36.53 1.87 -7.18
C GLY A 275 35.69 2.89 -7.95
N GLU A 276 35.43 4.01 -7.30
CA GLU A 276 34.82 5.17 -7.95
C GLU A 276 35.60 5.48 -9.24
N ASP A 277 35.00 5.13 -10.38
CA ASP A 277 35.32 5.75 -11.66
C ASP A 277 34.70 7.16 -11.62
N SER A 278 35.27 8.01 -10.76
CA SER A 278 34.89 9.40 -10.54
C SER A 278 35.51 10.33 -11.59
N GLY A 279 36.11 9.78 -12.65
CA GLY A 279 36.54 10.55 -13.79
C GLY A 279 35.34 11.12 -14.56
N PRO A 280 35.46 12.31 -15.17
CA PRO A 280 34.45 12.78 -16.10
C PRO A 280 34.32 11.77 -17.23
N LYS A 281 33.19 11.06 -17.29
CA LYS A 281 32.89 10.16 -18.40
C LYS A 281 32.82 10.96 -19.69
N ASN A 282 33.50 10.52 -20.74
CA ASN A 282 33.39 11.13 -22.06
C ASN A 282 31.93 11.02 -22.54
N TYR A 283 31.24 12.16 -22.62
CA TYR A 283 29.90 12.26 -23.19
C TYR A 283 29.98 12.99 -24.53
N LYS A 284 29.10 12.61 -25.47
CA LYS A 284 28.94 13.32 -26.74
C LYS A 284 27.72 14.23 -26.61
N THR A 285 27.91 15.54 -26.80
CA THR A 285 26.82 16.52 -26.89
C THR A 285 26.33 16.62 -28.32
N GLY A 286 25.01 16.69 -28.52
CA GLY A 286 24.36 16.97 -29.80
C GLY A 286 23.25 17.98 -29.63
N SER A 287 22.84 18.62 -30.72
CA SER A 287 21.72 19.57 -30.75
C SER A 287 20.37 18.85 -30.89
N ALA A 288 19.27 19.58 -30.66
CA ALA A 288 17.93 19.04 -30.87
C ALA A 288 17.67 18.77 -32.37
N GLU A 289 18.25 19.60 -33.23
CA GLU A 289 18.19 19.48 -34.68
C GLU A 289 18.88 18.20 -35.17
N ASP A 290 20.05 17.86 -34.62
CA ASP A 290 20.76 16.62 -34.95
C ASP A 290 19.95 15.39 -34.56
N ALA A 291 19.32 15.42 -33.38
CA ALA A 291 18.46 14.34 -32.92
C ALA A 291 17.22 14.18 -33.82
N ALA A 292 16.60 15.28 -34.24
CA ALA A 292 15.46 15.25 -35.15
C ALA A 292 15.84 14.69 -36.52
N PHE A 293 16.99 15.09 -37.07
CA PHE A 293 17.51 14.56 -38.33
C PHE A 293 17.76 13.05 -38.25
N LEU A 294 18.42 12.58 -37.19
CA LEU A 294 18.67 11.15 -36.97
C LEU A 294 17.38 10.34 -36.84
N MET A 295 16.41 10.84 -36.05
CA MET A 295 15.14 10.15 -35.83
C MET A 295 14.27 10.10 -37.09
N THR A 296 14.29 11.13 -37.94
CA THR A 296 13.48 11.19 -39.17
C THR A 296 14.00 10.22 -40.24
N ASN A 297 15.32 9.98 -40.26
CA ASN A 297 15.96 9.05 -41.20
C ASN A 297 16.10 7.62 -40.65
N ALA A 298 15.51 7.31 -39.50
CA ALA A 298 15.56 5.98 -38.91
C ALA A 298 14.36 5.13 -39.36
N ASP A 299 14.57 3.83 -39.61
CA ASP A 299 13.46 2.91 -39.91
C ASP A 299 12.60 2.63 -38.66
N THR A 300 13.24 2.58 -37.49
CA THR A 300 12.59 2.27 -36.21
C THR A 300 13.20 3.09 -35.08
N VAL A 301 12.34 3.71 -34.27
CA VAL A 301 12.71 4.46 -33.07
C VAL A 301 12.04 3.82 -31.86
N ILE A 302 12.84 3.45 -30.86
CA ILE A 302 12.35 2.93 -29.58
C ILE A 302 12.57 4.01 -28.52
N ILE A 303 11.47 4.48 -27.94
CA ILE A 303 11.48 5.49 -26.88
C ILE A 303 11.42 4.79 -25.53
N VAL A 304 12.38 5.09 -24.65
CA VAL A 304 12.45 4.56 -23.29
C VAL A 304 12.11 5.69 -22.30
N PRO A 305 10.84 5.86 -21.91
CA PRO A 305 10.44 6.92 -21.00
C PRO A 305 10.93 6.65 -19.57
N GLY A 306 11.50 7.67 -18.94
CA GLY A 306 11.90 7.63 -17.52
C GLY A 306 11.02 8.54 -16.66
N TYR A 307 11.24 8.48 -15.33
CA TYR A 307 10.55 9.34 -14.36
C TYR A 307 10.68 10.85 -14.69
N GLY A 308 11.83 11.27 -15.23
CA GLY A 308 12.08 12.66 -15.63
C GLY A 308 11.07 13.20 -16.65
N LEU A 309 10.57 12.36 -17.56
CA LEU A 309 9.55 12.76 -18.54
C LEU A 309 8.23 13.14 -17.85
N ALA A 310 7.82 12.36 -16.85
CA ALA A 310 6.60 12.61 -16.08
C ALA A 310 6.72 13.86 -15.20
N VAL A 311 7.89 14.07 -14.58
CA VAL A 311 8.18 15.27 -13.76
C VAL A 311 8.16 16.54 -14.60
N ALA A 312 8.75 16.49 -15.80
CA ALA A 312 8.73 17.60 -16.75
C ALA A 312 7.38 17.79 -17.47
N ARG A 313 6.41 16.87 -17.25
CA ARG A 313 5.11 16.83 -17.93
C ARG A 313 5.23 16.79 -19.46
N ALA A 314 6.29 16.16 -19.98
CA ALA A 314 6.63 16.16 -21.40
C ALA A 314 5.89 15.10 -22.24
N GLN A 315 4.99 14.31 -21.63
CA GLN A 315 4.25 13.24 -22.34
C GLN A 315 3.43 13.74 -23.54
N HIS A 316 2.93 14.98 -23.49
CA HIS A 316 2.17 15.56 -24.62
C HIS A 316 3.09 15.92 -25.79
N ALA A 317 4.24 16.53 -25.51
CA ALA A 317 5.24 16.85 -26.52
C ALA A 317 5.82 15.57 -27.14
N LEU A 318 6.06 14.53 -26.33
CA LEU A 318 6.53 13.24 -26.83
C LEU A 318 5.49 12.55 -27.73
N LYS A 319 4.20 12.66 -27.37
CA LYS A 319 3.11 12.17 -28.21
C LYS A 319 3.10 12.87 -29.57
N GLU A 320 3.21 14.20 -29.60
CA GLU A 320 3.27 14.98 -30.83
C GLU A 320 4.50 14.62 -31.69
N LEU A 321 5.67 14.44 -31.06
CA LEU A 321 6.88 13.96 -31.73
C LEU A 321 6.66 12.59 -32.35
N THR A 322 6.04 11.66 -31.61
CA THR A 322 5.75 10.31 -32.08
C THR A 322 4.81 10.34 -33.28
N GLU A 323 3.74 11.14 -33.23
CA GLU A 323 2.81 11.31 -34.36
C GLU A 323 3.55 11.85 -35.60
N LYS A 324 4.42 12.86 -35.44
CA LYS A 324 5.22 13.40 -36.55
C LYS A 324 6.18 12.37 -37.16
N LEU A 325 6.83 11.55 -36.34
CA LEU A 325 7.72 10.48 -36.81
C LEU A 325 6.95 9.40 -37.58
N ILE A 326 5.78 9.00 -37.08
CA ILE A 326 4.89 8.05 -37.77
C ILE A 326 4.44 8.60 -39.13
N HIS A 327 4.14 9.90 -39.22
CA HIS A 327 3.83 10.56 -40.49
C HIS A 327 5.00 10.55 -41.50
N HIS A 328 6.24 10.47 -41.03
CA HIS A 328 7.44 10.33 -41.87
C HIS A 328 7.76 8.86 -42.20
N GLY A 329 6.89 7.91 -41.85
CA GLY A 329 7.07 6.48 -42.14
C GLY A 329 7.94 5.74 -41.12
N VAL A 330 8.35 6.39 -40.03
CA VAL A 330 9.18 5.78 -38.99
C VAL A 330 8.33 4.89 -38.08
N THR A 331 8.80 3.66 -37.82
CA THR A 331 8.15 2.78 -36.85
C THR A 331 8.53 3.19 -35.43
N VAL A 332 7.59 3.76 -34.67
CA VAL A 332 7.84 4.17 -33.27
C VAL A 332 7.28 3.15 -32.28
N LYS A 333 8.10 2.74 -31.30
CA LYS A 333 7.71 1.85 -30.20
C LYS A 333 8.12 2.45 -28.85
N TYR A 334 7.43 2.04 -27.79
CA TYR A 334 7.76 2.35 -26.41
C TYR A 334 8.26 1.08 -25.71
N ALA A 335 9.33 1.20 -24.93
CA ALA A 335 9.88 0.11 -24.11
C ALA A 335 9.55 0.29 -22.63
#